data_AF-A0A0Q4QN59-F1
#
_entry.id   AF-A0A0Q4QN59-F1
#
_cell.length_a   1.000
_cell.length_b   1.000
_cell.length_c   1.000
_cell.angle_alpha   90.00
_cell.angle_beta   90.00
_cell.angle_gamma   90.00
#
_symmetry.space_group_name_H-M   'P 1'
#
loop_
_entity.id
_entity.type
_entity.pdbx_description
1 polymer ?
#
loop_
_entity_poly.entity_id
_entity_poly.type
_entity_poly.pdbx_seq_one_letter_code
_entity_poly.pdbx_strand_id
1 'polypeptide(L)'
;MVNRYTPKNIQNLKELLNNVMVRNRRANTLVELPRRQVYSIEIELSDTERKFHNQVIDFCRNIYRKYVDGQIPIGWDKTEINLIVLILMMLLKQNCSSPQSTLRTLKNRMLPRLSGLDDQKICEDLIGFGESIGVPTKTAELLKIIKANRNQVIVYSEYLATIEMLKSVFTDYDVTFTTFQGGLSSSEKQMSIERFRNGDCQVLISTESGGQGLNLQFCD
;
A
#
# COMPACT_ATOMS: atom_id res chain seq x y z
N MET A 1 8.05 0.61 -39.31
CA MET A 1 6.92 -0.14 -38.69
C MET A 1 6.13 0.80 -37.82
N VAL A 2 4.82 0.98 -38.08
CA VAL A 2 3.97 1.84 -37.24
C VAL A 2 3.65 1.08 -35.94
N ASN A 3 3.92 1.71 -34.80
CA ASN A 3 3.69 1.14 -33.48
C ASN A 3 2.20 0.76 -33.29
N ARG A 4 1.93 -0.48 -32.86
CA ARG A 4 0.57 -1.03 -32.62
C ARG A 4 -0.25 -0.19 -31.63
N TYR A 5 0.41 0.56 -30.75
CA TYR A 5 -0.25 1.42 -29.75
C TYR A 5 -0.54 2.83 -30.26
N THR A 6 -0.18 3.16 -31.49
CA THR A 6 -0.52 4.45 -32.08
C THR A 6 -1.99 4.41 -32.53
N PRO A 7 -2.88 5.26 -31.97
CA PRO A 7 -4.28 5.29 -32.38
C PRO A 7 -4.38 5.66 -33.85
N LYS A 8 -5.13 4.86 -34.62
CA LYS A 8 -5.50 5.22 -35.99
C LYS A 8 -6.62 6.25 -35.95
N ASN A 9 -6.62 7.21 -36.87
CA ASN A 9 -7.68 8.22 -37.03
C ASN A 9 -7.97 9.06 -35.75
N ILE A 10 -6.91 9.57 -35.11
CA ILE A 10 -6.99 10.41 -33.89
C ILE A 10 -8.04 11.52 -34.01
N GLN A 11 -8.14 12.15 -35.18
CA GLN A 11 -9.06 13.26 -35.40
C GLN A 11 -10.53 12.82 -35.31
N ASN A 12 -10.88 11.72 -35.98
CA ASN A 12 -12.24 11.18 -35.95
C ASN A 12 -12.62 10.66 -34.55
N LEU A 13 -11.67 10.06 -33.83
CA LEU A 13 -11.88 9.68 -32.42
C LEU A 13 -12.14 10.89 -31.54
N LYS A 14 -11.40 12.00 -31.71
CA LYS A 14 -11.64 13.25 -30.97
C LYS A 14 -13.02 13.83 -31.26
N GLU A 15 -13.45 13.85 -32.52
CA GLU A 15 -14.79 14.33 -32.90
C GLU A 15 -15.89 13.50 -32.25
N LEU A 16 -15.79 12.16 -32.30
CA LEU A 16 -16.74 11.27 -31.66
C LEU A 16 -16.78 11.46 -30.13
N LEU A 17 -15.61 11.58 -29.49
CA LEU A 17 -15.54 11.81 -28.05
C LEU A 17 -16.10 13.17 -27.65
N ASN A 18 -15.89 14.23 -28.44
CA ASN A 18 -16.41 15.57 -28.14
C ASN A 18 -17.94 15.62 -28.09
N ASN A 19 -18.65 14.69 -28.77
CA ASN A 19 -20.10 14.62 -28.71
C ASN A 19 -20.64 14.18 -27.33
N VAL A 20 -19.83 13.53 -26.50
CA VAL A 20 -20.26 12.91 -25.24
C VAL A 20 -19.38 13.22 -24.03
N MET A 21 -18.11 13.57 -24.25
CA MET A 21 -17.11 13.78 -23.20
C MET A 21 -16.85 15.27 -22.99
N VAL A 22 -17.13 15.74 -21.77
CA VAL A 22 -16.63 17.04 -21.30
C VAL A 22 -15.34 16.81 -20.54
N ARG A 23 -14.25 17.44 -20.99
CA ARG A 23 -12.92 17.33 -20.34
C ARG A 23 -12.28 18.70 -20.19
N ASN A 24 -12.25 19.19 -18.95
CA ASN A 24 -11.56 20.43 -18.61
C ASN A 24 -10.21 20.15 -17.93
N ARG A 25 -9.20 20.97 -18.26
CA ARG A 25 -7.95 21.02 -17.47
C ARG A 25 -8.15 22.00 -16.32
N ARG A 26 -7.46 21.81 -15.19
CA ARG A 26 -7.52 22.77 -14.07
C ARG A 26 -7.15 24.20 -14.48
N ALA A 27 -6.19 24.34 -15.41
CA ALA A 27 -5.80 25.63 -15.99
C ALA A 27 -6.93 26.35 -16.76
N ASN A 28 -7.99 25.63 -17.15
CA ASN A 28 -9.14 26.17 -17.88
C ASN A 28 -10.31 26.51 -16.94
N THR A 29 -10.11 26.44 -15.62
CA THR A 29 -11.14 26.74 -14.62
C THR A 29 -10.78 28.03 -13.87
N LEU A 30 -11.78 28.74 -13.37
CA LEU A 30 -11.62 29.99 -12.59
C LEU A 30 -11.15 29.76 -11.14
N VAL A 31 -10.76 28.53 -10.79
CA VAL A 31 -10.41 28.16 -9.42
C VAL A 31 -8.90 28.31 -9.22
N GLU A 32 -8.51 29.31 -8.42
CA GLU A 32 -7.13 29.45 -7.96
C GLU A 32 -6.88 28.50 -6.78
N LEU A 33 -6.07 27.46 -7.01
CA LEU A 33 -5.62 26.54 -5.99
C LEU A 33 -4.14 26.80 -5.68
N PRO A 34 -3.69 26.56 -4.44
CA PRO A 34 -2.26 26.65 -4.10
C PRO A 34 -1.44 25.70 -4.98
N ARG A 35 -0.16 26.05 -5.19
CA ARG A 35 0.74 25.23 -6.00
C ARG A 35 1.00 23.91 -5.29
N ARG A 36 0.64 22.80 -5.94
CA ARG A 36 0.97 21.45 -5.48
C ARG A 36 2.49 21.25 -5.55
N GLN A 37 3.11 20.99 -4.42
CA GLN A 37 4.51 20.57 -4.33
C GLN A 37 4.55 19.04 -4.12
N VAL A 38 5.43 18.36 -4.86
CA VAL A 38 5.58 16.90 -4.80
C VAL A 38 7.05 16.58 -4.60
N TYR A 39 7.36 15.84 -3.55
CA TYR A 39 8.70 15.42 -3.19
C TYR A 39 8.76 13.89 -3.10
N SER A 40 9.83 13.31 -3.62
CA SER A 40 10.17 11.90 -3.40
C SER A 40 11.28 11.85 -2.36
N ILE A 41 11.01 11.18 -1.24
CA ILE A 41 11.99 10.98 -0.17
C ILE A 41 12.57 9.59 -0.33
N GLU A 42 13.88 9.52 -0.54
CA GLU A 42 14.62 8.26 -0.55
C GLU A 42 14.89 7.84 0.90
N ILE A 43 14.61 6.57 1.21
CA ILE A 43 14.72 6.02 2.55
C ILE A 43 15.58 4.78 2.48
N GLU A 44 16.70 4.80 3.19
CA GLU A 44 17.57 3.63 3.34
C GLU A 44 17.00 2.68 4.39
N LEU A 45 16.95 1.39 4.06
CA LEU A 45 16.53 0.36 5.02
C LEU A 45 17.60 0.19 6.11
N SER A 46 17.15 0.04 7.35
CA SER A 46 17.98 -0.47 8.45
C SER A 46 18.57 -1.86 8.12
N ASP A 47 19.67 -2.23 8.77
CA ASP A 47 20.32 -3.53 8.52
C ASP A 47 19.39 -4.72 8.77
N THR A 48 18.55 -4.62 9.82
CA THR A 48 17.57 -5.64 10.17
C THR A 48 16.45 -5.74 9.12
N GLU A 49 15.91 -4.61 8.68
CA GLU A 49 14.91 -4.57 7.61
C GLU A 49 15.47 -5.05 6.28
N ARG A 50 16.69 -4.64 5.92
CA ARG A 50 17.37 -5.07 4.69
C ARG A 50 17.59 -6.58 4.69
N LYS A 51 17.99 -7.14 5.84
CA LYS A 51 18.14 -8.59 6.00
C LYS A 51 16.79 -9.30 5.80
N PHE A 52 15.73 -8.84 6.45
CA PHE A 52 14.39 -9.45 6.32
C PHE A 52 13.88 -9.34 4.89
N HIS A 53 14.03 -8.16 4.29
CA HIS A 53 13.64 -7.88 2.92
C HIS A 53 14.31 -8.85 1.93
N ASN A 54 15.63 -9.06 2.06
CA ASN A 54 16.38 -9.99 1.22
C ASN A 54 15.96 -11.45 1.45
N GLN A 55 15.75 -11.87 2.69
CA GLN A 55 15.30 -13.23 3.00
C GLN A 55 13.91 -13.52 2.41
N VAL A 56 12.99 -12.54 2.43
CA VAL A 56 11.67 -12.66 1.77
C VAL A 56 11.83 -12.82 0.26
N ILE A 57 12.73 -12.05 -0.38
CA ILE A 57 13.03 -12.19 -1.81
C ILE A 57 13.58 -13.59 -2.12
N ASP A 58 14.55 -14.05 -1.35
CA ASP A 58 15.18 -15.35 -1.56
C ASP A 58 14.18 -16.50 -1.37
N PHE A 59 13.32 -16.40 -0.35
CA PHE A 59 12.21 -17.31 -0.15
C PHE A 59 11.25 -17.32 -1.35
N CYS A 60 10.80 -16.16 -1.82
CA CYS A 60 9.92 -16.06 -2.98
C CYS A 60 10.58 -16.66 -4.24
N ARG A 61 11.89 -16.41 -4.43
CA ARG A 61 12.65 -16.97 -5.55
C ARG A 61 12.74 -18.49 -5.49
N ASN A 62 12.99 -19.05 -4.30
CA ASN A 62 13.06 -20.50 -4.11
C ASN A 62 11.71 -21.17 -4.42
N ILE A 63 10.62 -20.65 -3.86
CA ILE A 63 9.26 -21.16 -4.12
C ILE A 63 8.91 -21.03 -5.61
N TYR A 64 9.25 -19.92 -6.25
CA TYR A 64 9.01 -19.74 -7.67
C TYR A 64 9.78 -20.75 -8.54
N ARG A 65 11.04 -21.07 -8.21
CA ARG A 65 11.81 -22.11 -8.90
C ARG A 65 11.14 -23.47 -8.78
N LYS A 66 10.78 -23.88 -7.55
CA LYS A 66 10.04 -25.13 -7.30
C LYS A 66 8.73 -25.20 -8.09
N TYR A 67 8.03 -24.07 -8.23
CA TYR A 67 6.83 -23.97 -9.06
C TYR A 67 7.13 -24.18 -10.55
N VAL A 68 8.14 -23.50 -11.10
CA VAL A 68 8.55 -23.65 -12.51
C VAL A 68 9.05 -25.08 -12.80
N ASP A 69 9.75 -25.69 -11.85
CA ASP A 69 10.28 -27.06 -11.95
C ASP A 69 9.19 -28.14 -11.78
N GLY A 70 7.93 -27.75 -11.57
CA GLY A 70 6.80 -28.67 -11.40
C GLY A 70 6.75 -29.39 -10.05
N GLN A 71 7.61 -29.01 -9.08
CA GLN A 71 7.64 -29.59 -7.74
C GLN A 71 6.47 -29.10 -6.87
N ILE A 72 5.86 -27.97 -7.24
CA ILE A 72 4.62 -27.46 -6.65
C ILE A 72 3.49 -27.79 -7.63
N PRO A 73 2.62 -28.78 -7.36
CA PRO A 73 1.54 -29.15 -8.26
C PRO A 73 0.74 -27.96 -8.78
N ILE A 74 0.51 -27.92 -10.09
CA ILE A 74 -0.44 -27.00 -10.72
C ILE A 74 -1.82 -27.36 -10.17
N GLY A 75 -2.49 -26.43 -9.49
CA GLY A 75 -3.79 -26.69 -8.85
C GLY A 75 -3.75 -26.99 -7.34
N TRP A 76 -2.74 -26.47 -6.61
CA TRP A 76 -2.76 -26.39 -5.12
C TRP A 76 -4.06 -25.78 -4.54
N ASP A 77 -4.82 -25.07 -5.36
CA ASP A 77 -6.26 -24.85 -5.22
C ASP A 77 -6.90 -25.28 -6.55
N LYS A 78 -8.13 -25.81 -6.56
CA LYS A 78 -8.89 -26.20 -7.78
C LYS A 78 -9.23 -25.03 -8.73
N THR A 79 -8.51 -23.91 -8.65
CA THR A 79 -8.72 -22.70 -9.44
C THR A 79 -7.84 -22.69 -10.68
N GLU A 80 -8.38 -22.23 -11.81
CA GLU A 80 -7.68 -22.09 -13.10
C GLU A 80 -6.51 -21.09 -13.07
N ILE A 81 -6.38 -20.31 -11.98
CA ILE A 81 -5.36 -19.26 -11.80
C ILE A 81 -4.24 -19.78 -10.90
N ASN A 82 -2.99 -19.55 -11.29
CA ASN A 82 -1.79 -19.87 -10.50
C ASN A 82 -1.67 -18.95 -9.26
N LEU A 83 -2.51 -19.21 -8.25
CA LEU A 83 -2.63 -18.45 -7.02
C LEU A 83 -1.30 -18.24 -6.30
N ILE A 84 -0.39 -19.21 -6.37
CA ILE A 84 0.94 -19.11 -5.77
C ILE A 84 1.73 -17.93 -6.33
N VAL A 85 1.72 -17.73 -7.65
CA VAL A 85 2.44 -16.62 -8.30
C VAL A 85 1.88 -15.28 -7.86
N LEU A 86 0.55 -15.17 -7.70
CA LEU A 86 -0.10 -13.97 -7.18
C LEU A 86 0.29 -13.69 -5.73
N ILE A 87 0.39 -14.71 -4.89
CA ILE A 87 0.86 -14.58 -3.49
C ILE A 87 2.31 -14.10 -3.47
N LEU A 88 3.19 -14.68 -4.29
CA LEU A 88 4.59 -14.26 -4.38
C LEU A 88 4.73 -12.80 -4.84
N MET A 89 3.99 -12.39 -5.88
CA MET A 89 3.97 -11.00 -6.32
C MET A 89 3.45 -10.05 -5.23
N MET A 90 2.43 -10.46 -4.47
CA MET A 90 1.88 -9.68 -3.38
C MET A 90 2.89 -9.53 -2.23
N LEU A 91 3.59 -10.60 -1.86
CA LEU A 91 4.66 -10.56 -0.86
C LEU A 91 5.76 -9.58 -1.27
N LEU A 92 6.24 -9.64 -2.52
CA LEU A 92 7.27 -8.72 -3.01
C LEU A 92 6.82 -7.26 -2.98
N LYS A 93 5.56 -6.96 -3.31
CA LYS A 93 5.01 -5.59 -3.21
C LYS A 93 4.90 -5.11 -1.76
N GLN A 94 4.40 -5.98 -0.87
CA GLN A 94 4.23 -5.66 0.56
C GLN A 94 5.57 -5.45 1.27
N ASN A 95 6.61 -6.19 0.86
CA ASN A 95 7.96 -6.07 1.39
C ASN A 95 8.53 -4.65 1.24
N CYS A 96 8.11 -3.92 0.19
CA CYS A 96 8.46 -2.51 -0.03
C CYS A 96 7.60 -1.51 0.78
N SER A 97 6.50 -1.96 1.38
CA SER A 97 5.60 -1.12 2.18
C SER A 97 5.92 -1.19 3.67
N SER A 98 5.84 -2.39 4.24
CA SER A 98 6.12 -2.64 5.66
C SER A 98 6.35 -4.14 5.93
N PRO A 99 7.19 -4.50 6.91
CA PRO A 99 7.28 -5.88 7.39
C PRO A 99 5.92 -6.45 7.78
N GLN A 100 5.07 -5.66 8.46
CA GLN A 100 3.78 -6.10 8.99
C GLN A 100 2.79 -6.52 7.90
N SER A 101 2.79 -5.84 6.75
CA SER A 101 1.98 -6.24 5.59
C SER A 101 2.44 -7.58 5.00
N THR A 102 3.75 -7.79 4.92
CA THR A 102 4.37 -9.04 4.47
C THR A 102 4.04 -10.18 5.42
N LEU A 103 4.20 -9.97 6.73
CA LEU A 103 3.91 -10.95 7.79
C LEU A 103 2.47 -11.45 7.74
N ARG A 104 1.50 -10.56 7.52
CA ARG A 104 0.08 -10.94 7.41
C ARG A 104 -0.13 -11.92 6.26
N THR A 105 0.53 -11.73 5.13
CA THR A 105 0.43 -12.62 3.98
C THR A 105 1.19 -13.92 4.20
N LEU A 106 2.40 -13.85 4.78
CA LEU A 106 3.17 -15.05 5.13
C LEU A 106 2.34 -15.97 6.04
N LYS A 107 1.78 -15.45 7.13
CA LYS A 107 0.96 -16.21 8.08
C LYS A 107 -0.33 -16.76 7.48
N ASN A 108 -1.11 -15.91 6.80
CA ASN A 108 -2.51 -16.25 6.48
C ASN A 108 -2.70 -16.82 5.08
N ARG A 109 -1.75 -16.61 4.16
CA ARG A 109 -1.89 -16.99 2.75
C ARG A 109 -0.81 -17.98 2.35
N MET A 110 0.43 -17.77 2.77
CA MET A 110 1.57 -18.57 2.35
C MET A 110 1.75 -19.83 3.20
N LEU A 111 1.96 -19.68 4.51
CA LEU A 111 2.25 -20.79 5.42
C LEU A 111 1.23 -21.94 5.33
N PRO A 112 -0.10 -21.71 5.29
CA PRO A 112 -1.08 -22.79 5.20
C PRO A 112 -1.03 -23.58 3.89
N ARG A 113 -0.35 -23.05 2.87
CA ARG A 113 -0.21 -23.71 1.56
C ARG A 113 1.05 -24.55 1.50
N LEU A 114 2.09 -24.24 2.27
CA LEU A 114 3.35 -24.98 2.23
C LEU A 114 3.14 -26.41 2.72
N SER A 115 3.60 -27.40 1.93
CA SER A 115 3.48 -28.83 2.26
C SER A 115 4.79 -29.48 2.71
N GLY A 116 5.95 -28.91 2.35
CA GLY A 116 7.25 -29.41 2.77
C GLY A 116 7.67 -28.85 4.14
N LEU A 117 8.14 -29.73 5.04
CA LEU A 117 8.59 -29.36 6.39
C LEU A 117 9.68 -28.27 6.35
N ASP A 118 10.62 -28.35 5.41
CA ASP A 118 11.69 -27.37 5.27
C ASP A 118 11.16 -25.98 4.86
N ASP A 119 10.23 -25.91 3.90
CA ASP A 119 9.68 -24.64 3.44
C ASP A 119 8.79 -24.00 4.52
N GLN A 120 8.02 -24.81 5.25
CA GLN A 120 7.26 -24.36 6.41
C GLN A 120 8.18 -23.77 7.46
N LYS A 121 9.27 -24.47 7.80
CA LYS A 121 10.24 -24.01 8.80
C LYS A 121 10.88 -22.68 8.41
N ILE A 122 11.31 -22.54 7.15
CA ILE A 122 11.86 -21.27 6.63
C ILE A 122 10.82 -20.14 6.72
N CYS A 123 9.56 -20.41 6.38
CA CYS A 123 8.49 -19.42 6.46
C CYS A 123 8.21 -18.99 7.91
N GLU A 124 8.20 -19.92 8.86
CA GLU A 124 8.06 -19.63 10.29
C GLU A 124 9.22 -18.80 10.84
N ASP A 125 10.45 -19.15 10.47
CA ASP A 125 11.64 -18.41 10.89
C ASP A 125 11.64 -16.98 10.32
N LEU A 126 11.19 -16.81 9.07
CA LEU A 126 10.94 -15.49 8.47
C LEU A 126 9.88 -14.69 9.24
N ILE A 127 8.78 -15.34 9.61
CA ILE A 127 7.71 -14.71 10.39
C ILE A 127 8.27 -14.21 11.73
N GLY A 128 8.96 -15.08 12.47
CA GLY A 128 9.55 -14.73 13.77
C GLY A 128 10.60 -13.61 13.64
N PHE A 129 11.44 -13.64 12.61
CA PHE A 129 12.39 -12.56 12.37
C PHE A 129 11.70 -11.23 12.06
N GLY A 130 10.66 -11.23 11.21
CA GLY A 130 9.92 -10.02 10.90
C GLY A 130 9.15 -9.45 12.10
N GLU A 131 8.67 -10.29 13.01
CA GLU A 131 8.03 -9.87 14.27
C GLU A 131 9.01 -9.20 15.24
N SER A 132 10.29 -9.56 15.17
CA SER A 132 11.34 -8.91 15.97
C SER A 132 11.69 -7.50 15.48
N ILE A 133 11.26 -7.12 14.27
CA ILE A 133 11.46 -5.77 13.75
C ILE A 133 10.51 -4.84 14.48
N GLY A 134 11.07 -3.86 15.19
CA GLY A 134 10.32 -2.80 15.85
C GLY A 134 9.70 -1.81 14.86
N VAL A 135 9.88 -0.51 15.09
CA VAL A 135 9.35 0.52 14.20
C VAL A 135 10.10 0.49 12.85
N PRO A 136 9.44 0.23 11.72
CA PRO A 136 10.10 0.22 10.41
C PRO A 136 10.65 1.59 10.03
N THR A 137 11.71 1.63 9.23
CA THR A 137 12.46 2.85 8.92
C THR A 137 11.56 3.88 8.22
N LYS A 138 10.70 3.44 7.31
CA LYS A 138 9.71 4.31 6.64
C LYS A 138 8.72 4.94 7.62
N THR A 139 8.33 4.21 8.67
CA THR A 139 7.45 4.72 9.72
C THR A 139 8.18 5.71 10.61
N ALA A 140 9.45 5.45 10.94
CA ALA A 140 10.29 6.37 11.71
C ALA A 140 10.49 7.71 10.98
N GLU A 141 10.75 7.69 9.67
CA GLU A 141 10.83 8.91 8.86
C GLU A 141 9.49 9.64 8.77
N LEU A 142 8.38 8.91 8.62
CA LEU A 142 7.04 9.50 8.66
C LEU A 142 6.76 10.22 9.99
N LEU A 143 7.13 9.61 11.12
CA LEU A 143 7.01 10.23 12.44
C LEU A 143 7.82 11.53 12.53
N LYS A 144 9.04 11.58 11.98
CA LYS A 144 9.84 12.81 11.94
C LYS A 144 9.14 13.91 11.16
N ILE A 145 8.58 13.58 9.98
CA ILE A 145 7.83 14.52 9.15
C ILE A 145 6.59 15.03 9.90
N ILE A 146 5.81 14.14 10.52
CA ILE A 146 4.61 14.53 11.27
C ILE A 146 4.97 15.40 12.49
N LYS A 147 6.00 15.05 13.25
CA LYS A 147 6.39 15.82 14.44
C LYS A 147 7.03 17.17 14.11
N ALA A 148 7.70 17.29 12.95
CA ALA A 148 8.24 18.56 12.47
C ALA A 148 7.14 19.51 11.96
N ASN A 149 6.00 18.97 11.51
CA ASN A 149 4.90 19.75 10.96
C ASN A 149 3.78 19.93 12.00
N ARG A 150 3.36 21.17 12.27
CA ARG A 150 2.20 21.42 13.14
C ARG A 150 0.85 21.29 12.42
N ASN A 151 0.89 21.18 11.10
CA ASN A 151 -0.30 21.08 10.28
C ASN A 151 -0.86 19.65 10.32
N GLN A 152 -2.11 19.54 9.86
CA GLN A 152 -2.75 18.25 9.67
C GLN A 152 -2.10 17.51 8.50
N VAL A 153 -2.03 16.18 8.60
CA VAL A 153 -1.35 15.33 7.62
C VAL A 153 -2.27 14.19 7.22
N ILE A 154 -2.33 13.89 5.92
CA ILE A 154 -3.04 12.72 5.40
C ILE A 154 -2.00 11.66 4.99
N VAL A 155 -2.13 10.46 5.55
CA VAL A 155 -1.26 9.32 5.28
C VAL A 155 -2.03 8.26 4.51
N TYR A 156 -1.60 7.97 3.28
CA TYR A 156 -2.20 6.91 2.47
C TYR A 156 -1.41 5.61 2.54
N SER A 157 -2.12 4.49 2.67
CA SER A 157 -1.53 3.16 2.57
C SER A 157 -2.51 2.17 1.93
N GLU A 158 -2.04 1.37 0.98
CA GLU A 158 -2.83 0.31 0.34
C GLU A 158 -3.15 -0.83 1.33
N TYR A 159 -2.21 -1.17 2.21
CA TYR A 159 -2.30 -2.37 3.05
C TYR A 159 -2.86 -2.08 4.44
N LEU A 160 -3.95 -2.77 4.81
CA LEU A 160 -4.58 -2.66 6.13
C LEU A 160 -3.62 -3.01 7.28
N ALA A 161 -2.73 -3.99 7.08
CA ALA A 161 -1.73 -4.35 8.09
C ALA A 161 -0.73 -3.21 8.36
N THR A 162 -0.39 -2.42 7.34
CA THR A 162 0.42 -1.21 7.52
C THR A 162 -0.36 -0.16 8.29
N ILE A 163 -1.66 0.03 7.99
CA ILE A 163 -2.52 0.97 8.73
C ILE A 163 -2.61 0.60 10.20
N GLU A 164 -2.86 -0.67 10.54
CA GLU A 164 -2.92 -1.12 11.94
C GLU A 164 -1.58 -0.95 12.67
N MET A 165 -0.45 -1.20 12.00
CA MET A 165 0.87 -0.89 12.56
C MET A 165 1.05 0.61 12.81
N LEU A 166 0.66 1.48 11.85
CA LEU A 166 0.73 2.93 12.01
C LEU A 166 -0.13 3.41 13.18
N LYS A 167 -1.30 2.83 13.39
CA LYS A 167 -2.16 3.17 14.54
C LYS A 167 -1.45 2.86 15.86
N SER A 168 -0.86 1.67 15.99
CA SER A 168 -0.07 1.30 17.18
C SER A 168 1.08 2.28 17.40
N VAL A 169 1.88 2.53 16.36
CA VAL A 169 3.04 3.42 16.46
C VAL A 169 2.63 4.87 16.75
N PHE A 170 1.53 5.37 16.19
CA PHE A 170 1.07 6.72 16.50
C PHE A 170 0.56 6.84 17.92
N THR A 171 -0.12 5.82 18.45
CA THR A 171 -0.48 5.76 19.87
C THR A 171 0.76 5.77 20.77
N ASP A 172 1.77 4.93 20.47
CA ASP A 172 2.99 4.82 21.27
C ASP A 172 3.84 6.12 21.29
N TYR A 173 3.68 6.98 20.28
CA TYR A 173 4.45 8.21 20.11
C TYR A 173 3.62 9.49 20.29
N ASP A 174 2.43 9.38 20.90
CA ASP A 174 1.50 10.48 21.22
C ASP A 174 1.07 11.32 20.00
N VAL A 175 0.87 10.68 18.85
CA VAL A 175 0.35 11.31 17.63
C VAL A 175 -1.16 11.06 17.54
N THR A 176 -1.96 12.11 17.53
CA THR A 176 -3.42 11.99 17.39
C THR A 176 -3.81 11.66 15.96
N PHE A 177 -4.63 10.63 15.77
CA PHE A 177 -5.04 10.18 14.45
C PHE A 177 -6.50 9.74 14.39
N THR A 178 -7.03 9.73 13.18
CA THR A 178 -8.28 9.08 12.81
C THR A 178 -8.09 8.27 11.52
N THR A 179 -8.98 7.33 11.25
CA THR A 179 -8.84 6.40 10.11
C THR A 179 -10.02 6.50 9.16
N PHE A 180 -9.75 6.46 7.87
CA PHE A 180 -10.78 6.36 6.84
C PHE A 180 -10.50 5.14 5.96
N GLN A 181 -11.27 4.07 6.17
CA GLN A 181 -11.11 2.83 5.43
C GLN A 181 -12.45 2.26 4.96
N GLY A 182 -12.41 1.43 3.92
CA GLY A 182 -13.60 0.88 3.27
C GLY A 182 -14.55 0.16 4.21
N GLY A 183 -14.03 -0.55 5.21
CA GLY A 183 -14.80 -1.32 6.19
C GLY A 183 -15.59 -0.51 7.22
N LEU A 184 -15.41 0.81 7.28
CA LEU A 184 -16.20 1.68 8.17
C LEU A 184 -17.59 1.94 7.59
N SER A 185 -18.59 2.04 8.48
CA SER A 185 -19.93 2.52 8.15
C SER A 185 -19.91 3.98 7.69
N SER A 186 -20.99 4.43 7.04
CA SER A 186 -21.11 5.82 6.61
C SER A 186 -21.02 6.82 7.76
N SER A 187 -21.58 6.47 8.94
CA SER A 187 -21.52 7.31 10.14
C SER A 187 -20.09 7.43 10.69
N GLU A 188 -19.37 6.32 10.79
CA GLU A 188 -17.97 6.32 11.25
C GLU A 188 -17.04 7.07 10.28
N LYS A 189 -17.30 6.95 8.98
CA LYS A 189 -16.59 7.73 7.94
C LYS A 189 -16.81 9.22 8.12
N GLN A 190 -18.06 9.64 8.31
CA GLN A 190 -18.41 11.05 8.54
C GLN A 190 -17.73 11.59 9.81
N MET A 191 -17.84 10.85 10.91
CA MET A 191 -17.21 11.19 12.19
C MET A 191 -15.69 11.33 12.06
N SER A 192 -15.04 10.45 11.29
CA SER A 192 -13.60 10.51 11.07
C SER A 192 -13.18 11.77 10.33
N ILE A 193 -13.97 12.18 9.33
CA ILE A 193 -13.73 13.42 8.57
C ILE A 193 -14.01 14.66 9.41
N GLU A 194 -15.05 14.65 10.24
CA GLU A 194 -15.37 15.76 11.15
C GLU A 194 -14.27 15.95 12.20
N ARG A 195 -13.83 14.87 12.85
CA ARG A 195 -12.72 14.91 13.81
C ARG A 195 -11.44 15.44 13.19
N PHE A 196 -11.13 15.00 11.96
CA PHE A 196 -10.00 15.54 11.23
C PHE A 196 -10.24 17.03 10.93
N ARG A 197 -11.35 17.42 10.30
CA ARG A 197 -11.64 18.83 9.98
C ARG A 197 -11.61 19.77 11.18
N ASN A 198 -12.06 19.33 12.35
CA ASN A 198 -12.10 20.14 13.57
C ASN A 198 -10.74 20.30 14.26
N GLY A 199 -9.71 19.58 13.80
CA GLY A 199 -8.39 19.59 14.43
C GLY A 199 -8.26 18.66 15.64
N ASP A 200 -9.24 17.79 15.91
CA ASP A 200 -9.20 16.81 17.00
C ASP A 200 -8.09 15.76 16.78
N CYS A 201 -7.66 15.60 15.53
CA CYS A 201 -6.60 14.68 15.12
C CYS A 201 -5.64 15.38 14.17
N GLN A 202 -4.34 15.18 14.40
CA GLN A 202 -3.30 15.67 13.51
C GLN A 202 -3.24 14.84 12.22
N VAL A 203 -3.50 13.53 12.30
CA VAL A 203 -3.30 12.62 11.18
C VAL A 203 -4.59 11.93 10.74
N LEU A 204 -4.85 11.92 9.43
CA LEU A 204 -5.87 11.06 8.80
C LEU A 204 -5.17 9.92 8.06
N ILE A 205 -5.32 8.68 8.54
CA ILE A 205 -4.80 7.50 7.84
C ILE A 205 -5.90 6.96 6.93
N SER A 206 -5.63 6.83 5.63
CA SER A 206 -6.63 6.44 4.64
C SER A 206 -6.12 5.32 3.72
N THR A 207 -7.01 4.41 3.32
CA THR A 207 -6.72 3.55 2.16
C THR A 207 -6.82 4.36 0.88
N GLU A 208 -6.17 3.93 -0.21
CA GLU A 208 -6.28 4.64 -1.50
C GLU A 208 -7.74 4.83 -1.96
N SER A 209 -8.63 3.92 -1.55
CA SER A 209 -10.09 4.01 -1.78
C SER A 209 -10.75 5.24 -1.15
N GLY A 210 -10.17 5.80 -0.09
CA GLY A 210 -10.62 7.05 0.53
C GLY A 210 -10.15 8.31 -0.19
N GLY A 211 -9.25 8.21 -1.17
CA GLY A 211 -8.81 9.35 -1.99
C GLY A 211 -9.82 9.81 -3.03
N GLN A 212 -10.93 9.09 -3.23
CA GLN A 212 -11.97 9.44 -4.20
C GLN A 212 -13.25 9.95 -3.52
N GLY A 213 -13.76 11.09 -3.98
CA GLY A 213 -15.05 11.65 -3.55
C GLY A 213 -15.04 12.40 -2.21
N LEU A 214 -13.91 12.50 -1.52
CA LEU A 214 -13.79 13.28 -0.28
C LEU A 214 -13.25 14.68 -0.55
N ASN A 215 -13.92 15.69 0.01
CA ASN A 215 -13.39 17.05 0.05
C ASN A 215 -12.51 17.23 1.29
N LEU A 216 -11.19 17.13 1.09
CA LEU A 216 -10.15 17.33 2.09
C LEU A 216 -9.36 18.64 1.87
N GLN A 217 -9.95 19.64 1.19
CA GLN A 217 -9.28 20.91 0.87
C GLN A 217 -8.93 21.77 2.09
N PHE A 218 -9.35 21.37 3.30
CA PHE A 218 -8.99 22.01 4.55
C PHE A 218 -7.62 21.53 5.10
N CYS A 219 -6.97 20.58 4.43
CA CYS A 219 -5.62 20.10 4.74
C CYS A 219 -4.65 20.61 3.68
N ASP A 220 -3.54 21.21 4.11
CA ASP A 220 -2.50 21.81 3.26
C ASP A 220 -1.37 20.83 2.88
#